data_AF-A0A849EE29-F1
#
_entry.id   AF-A0A849EE29-F1
#
_cell.length_a   1.000
_cell.length_b   1.000
_cell.length_c   1.000
_cell.angle_alpha   90.00
_cell.angle_beta   90.00
_cell.angle_gamma   90.00
#
_symmetry.space_group_name_H-M   'P 1'
#
loop_
_entity.id
_entity.type
_entity.pdbx_description
1 polymer ?
#
loop_
_entity_poly.entity_id
_entity_poly.type
_entity_poly.pdbx_seq_one_letter_code
_entity_poly.pdbx_strand_id
1 'polypeptide(L)' 'MGHGPDAVVDDQVRVYGVEGPCVVDASVIPQIMSANLNAPTQMIAARAGDYITGVPQLAPTKAKFAFKQ' A
#
# COMPACT_ATOMS: atom_id res chain seq x y z
N MET A 1 6.89 4.77 -3.94
CA MET A 1 5.80 5.58 -3.37
C MET A 1 6.37 6.63 -2.43
N GLY A 2 5.71 7.77 -2.25
CA GLY A 2 6.08 8.76 -1.24
C GLY A 2 5.86 10.20 -1.70
N HIS A 3 6.29 11.17 -0.88
CA HIS A 3 6.11 12.61 -1.15
C HIS A 3 7.41 13.33 -1.60
N GLY A 4 8.49 12.58 -1.78
CA GLY A 4 9.78 13.14 -2.21
C GLY A 4 9.86 13.40 -3.72
N PRO A 5 10.85 14.18 -4.19
CA PRO A 5 11.01 14.51 -5.61
C PRO A 5 11.25 13.27 -6.50
N ASP A 6 11.84 12.21 -5.94
CA ASP A 6 12.12 10.97 -6.66
C ASP A 6 10.96 9.95 -6.60
N ALA A 7 9.84 10.29 -5.95
CA ALA A 7 8.70 9.41 -5.87
C ALA A 7 7.93 9.40 -7.20
N VAL A 8 7.70 8.21 -7.76
CA VAL A 8 6.95 8.02 -9.02
C VAL A 8 5.44 7.89 -8.78
N VAL A 9 5.05 7.44 -7.58
CA VAL A 9 3.64 7.30 -7.18
C VAL A 9 3.38 7.88 -5.80
N ASP A 10 2.16 8.35 -5.57
CA ASP A 10 1.69 8.86 -4.29
C ASP A 10 1.35 7.76 -3.27
N ASP A 11 0.74 8.15 -2.14
CA ASP A 11 0.31 7.26 -1.06
C ASP A 11 -0.91 6.38 -1.43
N GLN A 12 -1.60 6.72 -2.52
CA GLN A 12 -2.68 5.97 -3.13
C GLN A 12 -2.23 5.24 -4.40
N VAL A 13 -0.92 5.09 -4.60
CA VAL A 13 -0.27 4.40 -5.74
C VAL A 13 -0.63 4.93 -7.12
N ARG A 14 -1.09 6.19 -7.20
CA ARG A 14 -1.35 6.91 -8.45
C ARG A 14 -0.05 7.48 -8.99
N VAL A 15 0.14 7.41 -10.30
CA VAL A 15 1.34 7.94 -10.96
C VAL A 15 1.32 9.46 -10.94
N TYR A 16 2.42 10.07 -10.49
CA TYR A 16 2.55 11.53 -10.52
C TYR A 16 2.59 12.05 -11.96
N GLY A 17 1.84 13.12 -12.23
CA GLY A 17 1.84 13.80 -13.53
C GLY A 17 1.09 13.08 -14.66
N VAL A 18 0.44 11.94 -14.38
CA VAL A 18 -0.37 11.20 -15.35
C VAL A 18 -1.73 10.88 -14.74
N GLU A 19 -2.81 11.25 -15.43
CA GLU A 19 -4.16 10.98 -14.98
C GLU A 19 -4.61 9.57 -15.39
N GLY A 20 -5.07 8.77 -14.42
CA GLY A 20 -5.71 7.46 -14.66
C GLY A 20 -4.90 6.22 -14.23
N PRO A 21 -3.58 6.14 -14.48
CA PRO A 21 -2.79 4.98 -14.09
C PRO A 21 -2.49 4.88 -12.59
N CYS A 22 -2.59 3.67 -12.07
CA CYS A 22 -2.04 3.26 -10.78
C CYS A 22 -1.01 2.15 -11.00
N VAL A 23 0.08 2.14 -10.22
CA VAL A 23 1.09 1.07 -10.25
C VAL A 23 1.01 0.28 -8.95
N VAL A 24 0.68 -1.00 -9.05
CA VAL A 24 0.43 -1.86 -7.88
C VAL A 24 1.33 -3.09 -7.96
N ASP A 25 2.56 -2.94 -7.47
CA ASP A 25 3.60 -3.97 -7.53
C ASP A 25 4.63 -3.76 -6.40
N ALA A 26 5.50 -4.75 -6.14
CA ALA A 26 6.62 -4.63 -5.21
C ALA A 26 7.53 -3.42 -5.49
N SER A 27 7.64 -2.99 -6.77
CA SER A 27 8.43 -1.82 -7.17
C SER A 27 8.03 -0.50 -6.51
N VAL A 28 6.81 -0.37 -5.99
CA VAL A 28 6.39 0.88 -5.31
C VAL A 28 6.86 0.97 -3.85
N ILE A 29 7.34 -0.14 -3.29
CA ILE A 29 7.84 -0.22 -1.91
C ILE A 29 9.12 0.64 -1.82
N PRO A 30 9.15 1.68 -0.97
CA PRO A 30 10.18 2.72 -1.03
C PRO A 30 11.53 2.28 -0.46
N GLN A 31 11.55 1.23 0.37
CA GLN A 31 12.73 0.72 1.05
C GLN A 31 12.69 -0.82 1.07
N ILE A 32 13.84 -1.44 0.90
CA ILE A 32 13.97 -2.90 0.96
C ILE A 32 13.68 -3.35 2.40
N MET A 33 12.73 -4.27 2.54
CA MET A 33 12.37 -4.85 3.83
C MET A 33 13.06 -6.19 4.07
N SER A 34 13.24 -6.56 5.34
CA SER A 34 13.81 -7.85 5.77
C SER A 34 12.81 -9.03 5.72
N ALA A 35 11.68 -8.86 5.04
CA ALA A 35 10.59 -9.83 4.96
C ALA A 35 10.34 -10.27 3.52
N ASN A 36 9.60 -11.38 3.37
CA ASN A 36 9.15 -11.85 2.06
C ASN A 36 8.21 -10.81 1.44
N LEU A 37 8.48 -10.39 0.19
CA LEU A 37 7.73 -9.33 -0.50
C LEU A 37 6.31 -9.74 -0.92
N ASN A 38 5.99 -11.04 -1.00
CA ASN A 38 4.69 -11.50 -1.46
C ASN A 38 3.54 -10.98 -0.60
N ALA A 39 3.62 -11.14 0.72
CA ALA A 39 2.57 -10.68 1.63
C ALA A 39 2.40 -9.14 1.64
N PRO A 40 3.47 -8.32 1.75
CA PRO A 40 3.41 -6.87 1.57
C PRO A 40 2.81 -6.43 0.23
N THR A 41 3.22 -7.04 -0.88
CA THR A 41 2.68 -6.71 -2.21
C THR A 41 1.19 -7.01 -2.29
N GLN A 42 0.75 -8.17 -1.80
CA GLN A 42 -0.67 -8.52 -1.73
C GLN A 42 -1.46 -7.53 -0.84
N MET A 43 -0.89 -7.10 0.28
CA MET A 43 -1.52 -6.12 1.17
C MET A 43 -1.67 -4.73 0.51
N ILE A 44 -0.63 -4.27 -0.21
CA ILE A 44 -0.69 -3.04 -1.00
C ILE A 44 -1.77 -3.17 -2.08
N ALA A 45 -1.83 -4.30 -2.78
CA ALA A 45 -2.83 -4.55 -3.81
C ALA A 45 -4.26 -4.55 -3.27
N ALA A 46 -4.50 -5.18 -2.11
CA ALA A 46 -5.80 -5.13 -1.44
C ALA A 46 -6.21 -3.69 -1.12
N ARG A 47 -5.28 -2.91 -0.55
CA ARG A 47 -5.52 -1.50 -0.21
C ARG A 47 -5.74 -0.61 -1.44
N ALA A 48 -5.02 -0.86 -2.53
CA ALA A 48 -5.20 -0.16 -3.79
C ALA A 48 -6.56 -0.47 -4.43
N GLY A 49 -7.06 -1.71 -4.30
CA GLY A 49 -8.40 -2.09 -4.75
C GLY A 49 -9.50 -1.22 -4.13
N ASP A 50 -9.41 -0.96 -2.83
CA ASP A 50 -10.32 -0.05 -2.12
C ASP A 50 -10.28 1.37 -2.69
N TYR A 51 -9.07 1.91 -2.96
CA TYR A 51 -8.93 3.24 -3.58
C TYR A 51 -9.51 3.30 -5.00
N ILE A 52 -9.24 2.28 -5.83
CA ILE A 52 -9.68 2.23 -7.23
C ILE A 52 -11.20 2.08 -7.32
N THR A 53 -11.80 1.29 -6.44
CA THR A 53 -13.26 1.01 -6.46
C THR A 53 -14.08 1.98 -5.61
N GLY A 54 -13.43 2.85 -4.83
CA GLY A 54 -14.10 3.77 -3.91
C GLY A 54 -14.74 3.07 -2.71
N VAL A 55 -14.31 1.84 -2.40
CA VAL A 55 -14.79 1.08 -1.24
C VAL A 55 -14.01 1.52 0.00
N PRO A 56 -14.67 1.82 1.13
CA PRO A 56 -13.96 2.18 2.35
C PRO A 56 -13.17 0.99 2.90
N GLN A 57 -11.95 1.25 3.35
CA GLN A 57 -11.11 0.24 3.99
C GLN A 57 -11.76 -0.31 5.26
N LEU A 58 -11.56 -1.61 5.50
CA LEU A 58 -12.05 -2.26 6.71
C LEU A 58 -11.44 -1.62 7.97
N ALA A 59 -12.24 -1.59 9.03
CA ALA A 59 -11.78 -1.12 10.33
C ALA A 59 -10.63 -2.01 10.86
N PRO A 60 -9.61 -1.42 11.51
CA PRO A 60 -8.52 -2.20 12.08
C PRO A 60 -9.01 -3.22 13.11
N THR A 61 -8.57 -4.47 12.97
CA THR A 61 -8.86 -5.53 13.94
C THR A 61 -7.92 -5.41 15.14
N LYS A 62 -8.49 -5.27 16.34
CA LYS A 62 -7.74 -5.35 17.60
C LYS A 62 -7.55 -6.82 18.00
N ALA A 63 -6.42 -7.40 17.62
CA ALA A 63 -6.08 -8.76 18.02
C ALA A 63 -5.85 -8.83 19.55
N LYS A 64 -6.38 -9.89 20.17
CA LYS A 64 -6.08 -10.22 21.57
C LYS A 64 -4.76 -10.99 21.60
N PHE A 65 -3.78 -10.44 22.30
CA PHE A 65 -2.50 -11.10 22.51
C PHE A 65 -2.43 -11.67 23.92
N ALA A 66 -1.92 -12.90 24.07
CA ALA A 66 -1.85 -13.58 25.37
C ALA A 66 -1.04 -12.82 26.43
N PHE A 67 -0.14 -11.93 25.99
CA PHE A 67 0.74 -11.13 26.84
C PHE A 67 0.23 -9.70 27.10
N LYS A 68 -0.97 -9.34 26.63
CA LYS A 68 -1.66 -8.11 27.01
C LYS A 68 -2.86 -8.49 27.89
N GLN A 69 -2.61 -8.59 29.21
CA GLN A 69 -3.67 -8.57 30.23
C GLN A 69 -4.14 -7.13 30.45
#